data_AF-A0A0C9VLE7-F1
#
_entry.id   AF-A0A0C9VLE7-F1
#
_cell.length_a   1.000
_cell.length_b   1.000
_cell.length_c   1.000
_cell.angle_alpha   90.00
_cell.angle_beta   90.00
_cell.angle_gamma   90.00
#
_symmetry.space_group_name_H-M   'P 1'
#
loop_
_entity.id
_entity.type
_entity.pdbx_description
1 polymer ?
#
loop_
_entity_poly.entity_id
_entity_poly.type
_entity_poly.pdbx_seq_one_letter_code
_entity_poly.pdbx_strand_id
1 'polypeptide(L)'
;MGDTPSVRSRPDSEPRRSHSPNSLQHHLHNRDKITFQMIIEEISPARNVLRTDDLRVGVRVDNLTKLSCLGNYVSSRLRPVVTWNHPFTFTGSLSSTVSIYLCTLPQPGDGWVEEHIGQEIKLDAHQLLQANSVQYYCVPGLDGTPNLHINVNVTMPVATEHDCSKCLQSTAVELRNYHQQNSNGSALNSSIRLQQTALDLCPPGHPHRHHALGSLATSLWTRHKLLGSQADLDLSIDMQKQVLDLRPPGHPGRHRALANLAASLWTQYNLLGSQADLDLVIDMEKQALDLRPPGHPHRHHALANLAASMWTQHKLLGSQADLDLVIDMEKQALDLRPPGHPDRHHALVNLANSLWTRYKHLGSQADLNLAIDMRKQVLDLRPPGHPHRCGALANLAISLWAQYKLLGSRADLSLAIDMQKQVLDLCPPGHPHQHHALANLAASLWTQYNLLGSQADLSIAIDMQKQVLDLLPPGHPDRHYDLGNLVASLWTRYNLLGSQADLELATDMQKQVLDKLPGSQADLNLAIKMQKQVLDLRPPGHPDLGQIWNLP
;
A
#
# COMPACT_ATOMS: atom_id res chain seq x y z
N MET A 1 -7.18 -17.31 -58.27
CA MET A 1 -7.21 -15.87 -58.61
C MET A 1 -7.83 -15.21 -57.38
N GLY A 2 -7.05 -14.81 -56.36
CA GLY A 2 -6.08 -13.70 -56.35
C GLY A 2 -6.88 -12.41 -56.12
N ASP A 3 -6.62 -11.50 -55.19
CA ASP A 3 -5.52 -11.25 -54.26
C ASP A 3 -6.03 -10.30 -53.15
N THR A 4 -5.46 -10.38 -51.95
CA THR A 4 -5.30 -9.24 -51.01
C THR A 4 -4.05 -8.43 -51.42
N PRO A 5 -3.86 -7.12 -51.12
CA PRO A 5 -3.94 -6.60 -49.74
C PRO A 5 -4.23 -5.10 -49.47
N SER A 6 -4.52 -4.84 -48.18
CA SER A 6 -4.21 -3.68 -47.32
C SER A 6 -4.70 -2.27 -47.67
N VAL A 7 -5.50 -1.68 -46.75
CA VAL A 7 -5.12 -0.45 -46.01
C VAL A 7 -5.69 -0.55 -44.59
N ARG A 8 -4.83 -0.27 -43.60
CA ARG A 8 -5.08 -0.21 -42.16
C ARG A 8 -6.05 0.94 -41.79
N SER A 9 -7.10 0.65 -41.03
CA SER A 9 -7.78 1.65 -40.19
C SER A 9 -7.32 1.45 -38.73
N ARG A 10 -6.72 2.50 -38.16
CA ARG A 10 -6.39 2.60 -36.73
C ARG A 10 -7.70 2.74 -35.93
N PRO A 11 -7.84 2.13 -34.74
CA PRO A 11 -8.79 2.61 -33.75
C PRO A 11 -8.16 3.78 -32.99
N ASP A 12 -8.92 4.85 -32.86
CA ASP A 12 -8.59 6.06 -32.11
C ASP A 12 -8.16 5.73 -30.68
N SER A 13 -6.86 5.90 -30.43
CA SER A 13 -6.31 6.05 -29.10
C SER A 13 -6.71 7.44 -28.59
N GLU A 14 -7.73 7.53 -27.75
CA GLU A 14 -7.89 8.68 -26.88
C GLU A 14 -6.58 8.89 -26.11
N PRO A 15 -5.94 10.06 -26.17
CA PRO A 15 -4.78 10.31 -25.34
C PRO A 15 -5.26 10.38 -23.89
N ARG A 16 -4.80 9.42 -23.07
CA ARG A 16 -4.77 9.56 -21.61
C ARG A 16 -4.21 10.95 -21.31
N ARG A 17 -5.07 11.88 -20.88
CA ARG A 17 -4.64 13.20 -20.41
C ARG A 17 -3.71 12.95 -19.23
N SER A 18 -2.42 13.13 -19.47
CA SER A 18 -1.43 13.28 -18.42
C SER A 18 -1.77 14.57 -17.68
N HIS A 19 -2.46 14.45 -16.55
CA HIS A 19 -2.61 15.55 -15.61
C HIS A 19 -1.23 15.87 -15.04
N SER A 20 -0.56 16.84 -15.66
CA SER A 20 0.68 17.41 -15.16
C SER A 20 0.43 18.03 -13.78
N PRO A 21 1.45 18.10 -12.89
CA PRO A 21 1.34 18.78 -11.58
C PRO A 21 0.75 20.20 -11.68
N ASN A 22 1.00 20.90 -12.79
CA ASN A 22 0.48 22.23 -13.08
C ASN A 22 -1.05 22.27 -13.26
N SER A 23 -1.67 21.18 -13.72
CA SER A 23 -3.13 21.11 -13.90
C SER A 23 -3.88 20.98 -12.57
N LEU A 24 -3.26 20.36 -11.56
CA LEU A 24 -3.79 20.30 -10.20
C LEU A 24 -3.57 21.61 -9.45
N GLN A 25 -2.42 22.28 -9.63
CA GLN A 25 -2.24 23.67 -9.18
C GLN A 25 -3.30 24.61 -9.75
N HIS A 26 -3.62 24.47 -11.05
CA HIS A 26 -4.70 25.26 -11.68
C HIS A 26 -6.11 24.95 -11.14
N HIS A 27 -6.36 23.72 -10.71
CA HIS A 27 -7.64 23.33 -10.09
C HIS A 27 -7.74 23.77 -8.61
N LEU A 28 -6.62 23.74 -7.87
CA LEU A 28 -6.48 24.31 -6.52
C LEU A 28 -6.71 25.83 -6.53
N HIS A 29 -6.31 26.50 -7.61
CA HIS A 29 -6.50 27.93 -7.85
C HIS A 29 -7.95 28.41 -7.78
N ASN A 30 -8.93 27.52 -7.99
CA ASN A 30 -10.32 27.90 -8.23
C ASN A 30 -11.30 27.57 -7.08
N ARG A 31 -10.89 26.82 -6.05
CA ARG A 31 -11.84 26.33 -5.01
C ARG A 31 -11.78 27.04 -3.67
N ASP A 32 -10.63 27.60 -3.28
CA ASP A 32 -10.49 28.35 -2.03
C ASP A 32 -10.10 29.80 -2.35
N LYS A 33 -11.12 30.62 -2.64
CA LYS A 33 -10.93 32.06 -2.89
C LYS A 33 -10.71 32.76 -1.56
N ILE A 34 -9.48 33.19 -1.34
CA ILE A 34 -9.06 34.00 -0.22
C ILE A 34 -9.06 35.46 -0.64
N THR A 35 -9.69 36.31 0.17
CA THR A 35 -9.61 37.76 0.01
C THR A 35 -8.47 38.27 0.86
N PHE A 36 -7.52 38.95 0.26
CA PHE A 36 -6.43 39.61 0.99
C PHE A 36 -6.34 41.07 0.59
N GLN A 37 -6.02 41.89 1.58
CA GLN A 37 -5.85 43.33 1.46
C GLN A 37 -4.37 43.65 1.62
N MET A 38 -3.77 44.20 0.57
CA MET A 38 -2.38 44.66 0.60
C MET A 38 -2.34 46.17 0.77
N ILE A 39 -1.59 46.64 1.77
CA ILE A 39 -1.33 48.06 2.02
C ILE A 39 0.16 48.29 1.81
N ILE A 40 0.53 49.30 1.00
CA ILE A 40 1.93 49.68 0.77
C ILE A 40 2.24 50.90 1.65
N GLU A 41 2.71 50.68 2.86
CA GLU A 41 2.72 51.72 3.91
C GLU A 41 3.70 52.88 3.61
N GLU A 42 4.82 52.60 2.94
CA GLU A 42 5.87 53.58 2.70
C GLU A 42 6.56 53.35 1.35
N ILE A 43 6.83 54.44 0.62
CA ILE A 43 7.67 54.49 -0.58
C ILE A 43 8.71 55.61 -0.39
N SER A 44 9.97 55.21 -0.16
CA SER A 44 11.10 56.12 0.02
C SER A 44 11.99 56.15 -1.23
N PRO A 45 12.21 57.31 -1.88
CA PRO A 45 13.14 57.44 -2.99
C PRO A 45 14.52 57.86 -2.49
N ALA A 46 15.57 57.23 -3.01
CA ALA A 46 16.91 57.78 -2.86
C ALA A 46 17.18 58.89 -3.88
N ARG A 47 18.13 59.77 -3.53
CA ARG A 47 18.44 61.01 -4.26
C ARG A 47 18.60 60.74 -5.77
N ASN A 48 18.06 61.64 -6.59
CA ASN A 48 18.10 61.67 -8.07
C ASN A 48 17.07 60.81 -8.81
N VAL A 49 15.78 60.93 -8.47
CA VAL A 49 14.72 60.61 -9.44
C VAL A 49 14.55 61.84 -10.35
N LEU A 50 14.97 61.72 -11.62
CA LEU A 50 14.66 62.70 -12.67
C LEU A 50 13.14 62.65 -12.89
N ARG A 51 12.49 63.78 -12.61
CA ARG A 51 11.08 64.12 -12.81
C ARG A 51 10.26 63.05 -13.55
N THR A 52 9.45 62.29 -12.81
CA THR A 52 8.46 61.37 -13.39
C THR A 52 7.08 61.98 -13.23
N ASP A 53 6.44 62.28 -14.35
CA ASP A 53 5.03 62.65 -14.39
C ASP A 53 4.20 61.34 -14.44
N ASP A 54 3.11 61.28 -13.67
CA ASP A 54 2.16 60.16 -13.59
C ASP A 54 2.75 58.80 -13.18
N LEU A 55 3.54 58.76 -12.10
CA LEU A 55 3.99 57.48 -11.52
C LEU A 55 2.79 56.69 -10.96
N ARG A 56 2.74 55.39 -11.25
CA ARG A 56 1.71 54.47 -10.76
C ARG A 56 2.35 53.22 -10.15
N VAL A 57 1.67 52.66 -9.14
CA VAL A 57 1.95 51.31 -8.63
C VAL A 57 0.94 50.35 -9.22
N GLY A 58 1.44 49.30 -9.85
CA GLY A 58 0.67 48.15 -10.30
C GLY A 58 0.87 46.98 -9.37
N VAL A 59 -0.25 46.40 -8.93
CA VAL A 59 -0.25 45.08 -8.28
C VAL A 59 -1.05 44.13 -9.16
N ARG A 60 -0.44 43.00 -9.50
CA ARG A 60 -1.02 41.97 -10.35
C ARG A 60 -1.10 40.67 -9.58
N VAL A 61 -2.28 40.08 -9.51
CA VAL A 61 -2.47 38.75 -8.91
C VAL A 61 -2.97 37.81 -9.99
N ASP A 62 -2.13 36.82 -10.33
CA ASP A 62 -2.29 35.82 -11.40
C ASP A 62 -2.46 36.38 -12.82
N ASN A 63 -3.48 37.22 -13.06
CA ASN A 63 -3.73 37.97 -14.30
C ASN A 63 -4.56 39.25 -14.08
N LEU A 64 -4.99 39.54 -12.84
CA LEU A 64 -5.77 40.72 -12.52
C LEU A 64 -4.82 41.83 -12.04
N THR A 65 -4.65 42.85 -12.88
CA THR A 65 -3.88 44.04 -12.55
C THR A 65 -4.79 45.10 -11.96
N LYS A 66 -4.42 45.63 -10.79
CA LYS A 66 -4.95 46.89 -10.27
C LYS A 66 -3.83 47.92 -10.26
N LEU A 67 -4.12 49.08 -10.84
CA LEU A 67 -3.22 50.22 -10.89
C LEU A 67 -3.77 51.30 -9.97
N SER A 68 -2.89 51.95 -9.21
CA SER A 68 -3.21 53.17 -8.49
C SER A 68 -2.19 54.27 -8.78
N CYS A 69 -2.69 55.49 -8.90
CA CYS A 69 -1.84 56.66 -9.17
C CYS A 69 -1.14 57.13 -7.89
N LEU A 70 0.16 57.39 -7.99
CA LEU A 70 0.96 58.07 -6.95
C LEU A 70 1.05 59.59 -7.19
N GLY A 71 0.78 60.05 -8.42
CA GLY A 71 0.88 61.47 -8.81
C GLY A 71 2.26 61.86 -9.37
N ASN A 72 2.43 63.16 -9.67
CA ASN A 72 3.65 63.71 -10.27
C ASN A 72 4.75 63.89 -9.21
N TYR A 73 5.95 63.42 -9.51
CA TYR A 73 7.07 63.42 -8.58
C TYR A 73 8.16 64.41 -8.98
N VAL A 74 8.39 65.44 -8.16
CA VAL A 74 9.45 66.43 -8.36
C VAL A 74 10.41 66.41 -7.16
N SER A 75 11.62 65.87 -7.36
CA SER A 75 12.64 65.83 -6.32
C SER A 75 13.23 67.22 -6.07
N SER A 76 12.79 67.93 -5.02
CA SER A 76 13.47 69.12 -4.48
C SER A 76 14.15 68.83 -3.13
N ARG A 77 15.42 68.40 -3.19
CA ARG A 77 16.47 68.36 -2.14
C ARG A 77 16.18 67.92 -0.68
N LEU A 78 15.00 67.46 -0.29
CA LEU A 78 14.74 66.82 1.01
C LEU A 78 13.93 65.53 0.79
N ARG A 79 14.32 64.44 1.49
CA ARG A 79 13.76 63.08 1.34
C ARG A 79 12.22 63.09 1.40
N PRO A 80 11.49 62.84 0.30
CA PRO A 80 10.04 62.73 0.37
C PRO A 80 9.72 61.26 0.61
N VAL A 81 9.42 60.92 1.85
CA VAL A 81 8.79 59.63 2.16
C VAL A 81 7.32 59.76 1.75
N VAL A 82 6.87 58.99 0.77
CA VAL A 82 5.45 58.92 0.43
C VAL A 82 4.84 57.79 1.25
N THR A 83 4.07 58.14 2.27
CA THR A 83 3.22 57.16 2.97
C THR A 83 1.96 56.93 2.14
N TRP A 84 1.66 55.68 1.80
CA TRP A 84 0.60 55.35 0.84
C TRP A 84 -0.37 54.30 1.40
N ASN A 85 -1.36 54.73 2.16
CA ASN A 85 -2.27 53.80 2.84
C ASN A 85 -3.50 53.42 2.02
N HIS A 86 -3.34 53.16 0.71
CA HIS A 86 -4.45 52.73 -0.13
C HIS A 86 -4.45 51.21 -0.32
N PRO A 87 -5.48 50.51 0.15
CA PRO A 87 -5.50 49.07 0.08
C PRO A 87 -5.83 48.55 -1.33
N PHE A 88 -5.03 47.61 -1.81
CA PHE A 88 -5.44 46.74 -2.90
C PHE A 88 -6.12 45.49 -2.35
N THR A 89 -7.42 45.35 -2.61
CA THR A 89 -8.16 44.12 -2.31
C THR A 89 -8.09 43.16 -3.48
N PHE A 90 -7.63 41.94 -3.27
CA PHE A 90 -7.63 40.87 -4.27
C PHE A 90 -8.33 39.64 -3.74
N THR A 91 -8.96 38.89 -4.64
CA THR A 91 -9.49 37.55 -4.39
C THR A 91 -8.65 36.55 -5.18
N GLY A 92 -7.86 35.74 -4.50
CA GLY A 92 -6.95 34.74 -5.10
C GLY A 92 -6.97 33.43 -4.32
N SER A 93 -6.00 32.55 -4.54
CA SER A 93 -5.81 31.30 -3.81
C SER A 93 -4.47 31.30 -3.07
N LEU A 94 -4.22 30.32 -2.18
CA LEU A 94 -2.91 30.15 -1.50
C LEU A 94 -1.75 29.88 -2.47
N SER A 95 -2.04 29.52 -3.72
CA SER A 95 -1.08 29.33 -4.80
C SER A 95 -0.97 30.52 -5.75
N SER A 96 -1.67 31.63 -5.49
CA SER A 96 -1.64 32.81 -6.35
C SER A 96 -0.27 33.48 -6.33
N THR A 97 0.19 33.90 -7.50
CA THR A 97 1.39 34.72 -7.67
C THR A 97 1.02 36.19 -7.65
N VAL A 98 1.64 36.94 -6.76
CA VAL A 98 1.49 38.40 -6.64
C VAL A 98 2.73 39.07 -7.21
N SER A 99 2.52 39.94 -8.18
CA SER A 99 3.52 40.79 -8.83
C SER A 99 3.30 42.26 -8.47
N ILE A 100 4.34 42.93 -7.95
CA ILE A 100 4.31 44.38 -7.64
C ILE A 100 5.31 45.08 -8.57
N TYR A 101 4.90 46.17 -9.20
CA TYR A 101 5.73 46.94 -10.13
C TYR A 101 5.37 48.44 -10.17
N LEU A 102 6.30 49.26 -10.68
CA LEU A 102 6.11 50.68 -10.97
C LEU A 102 6.02 50.90 -12.49
N CYS A 103 5.17 51.84 -12.90
CA CYS A 103 5.04 52.24 -14.31
C CYS A 103 4.62 53.71 -14.43
N THR A 104 4.97 54.32 -15.56
CA THR A 104 4.49 55.64 -16.01
C THR A 104 3.60 55.48 -17.24
N LEU A 105 2.63 56.37 -17.45
CA LEU A 105 1.87 56.39 -18.71
C LEU A 105 2.70 57.05 -19.83
N PRO A 106 2.61 56.59 -21.09
CA PRO A 106 3.25 57.29 -22.18
C PRO A 106 2.51 58.60 -22.47
N GLN A 107 3.26 59.62 -22.89
CA GLN A 107 2.67 60.86 -23.42
C GLN A 107 1.84 60.54 -24.68
N PRO A 108 0.76 61.28 -24.94
CA PRO A 108 -0.15 60.96 -26.04
C PRO A 108 0.56 61.09 -27.39
N GLY A 109 0.83 59.96 -28.05
CA GLY A 109 1.45 59.92 -29.38
C GLY A 109 2.14 58.59 -29.71
N ASP A 110 2.69 57.92 -28.70
CA ASP A 110 3.34 56.61 -28.88
C ASP A 110 2.39 55.49 -28.48
N GLY A 111 2.35 54.42 -29.29
CA GLY A 111 1.54 53.23 -29.00
C GLY A 111 1.83 52.67 -27.60
N TRP A 112 0.88 51.92 -27.05
CA TRP A 112 1.01 51.31 -25.72
C TRP A 112 2.33 50.54 -25.58
N VAL A 113 3.31 51.15 -24.92
CA VAL A 113 4.50 50.46 -24.44
C VAL A 113 4.42 50.52 -22.91
N GLU A 114 4.16 49.38 -22.28
CA GLU A 114 4.37 49.24 -20.83
C GLU A 114 5.87 49.36 -20.56
N GLU A 115 6.38 50.58 -20.32
CA GLU A 115 7.70 50.73 -19.72
C GLU A 115 7.60 50.33 -18.25
N HIS A 116 7.89 49.05 -17.98
CA HIS A 116 8.10 48.55 -16.63
C HIS A 116 9.38 49.15 -16.07
N ILE A 117 9.23 50.12 -15.16
CA ILE A 117 10.37 50.71 -14.46
C ILE A 117 10.65 49.83 -13.23
N GLY A 118 11.38 48.72 -13.44
CA GLY A 118 11.86 47.83 -12.35
C GLY A 118 11.56 46.34 -12.53
N GLN A 119 12.11 45.52 -11.62
CA GLN A 119 11.97 44.06 -11.62
C GLN A 119 10.59 43.61 -11.09
N GLU A 120 9.95 42.67 -11.77
CA GLU A 120 8.71 42.03 -11.32
C GLU A 120 8.99 41.12 -10.11
N ILE A 121 8.39 41.42 -8.95
CA ILE A 121 8.55 40.61 -7.74
C ILE A 121 7.43 39.57 -7.69
N LYS A 122 7.73 38.27 -7.87
CA LYS A 122 6.73 37.19 -7.77
C LYS A 122 6.72 36.61 -6.36
N LEU A 123 5.62 36.85 -5.62
CA LEU A 123 5.39 36.27 -4.29
C LEU A 123 4.29 35.21 -4.38
N ASP A 124 4.47 34.07 -3.71
CA ASP A 124 3.35 33.14 -3.50
C ASP A 124 2.54 33.55 -2.25
N ALA A 125 1.25 33.22 -2.23
CA ALA A 125 0.38 33.59 -1.13
C ALA A 125 0.75 32.90 0.21
N HIS A 126 1.56 31.83 0.19
CA HIS A 126 2.11 31.19 1.38
C HIS A 126 3.18 32.07 2.06
N GLN A 127 4.05 32.72 1.28
CA GLN A 127 5.04 33.68 1.78
C GLN A 127 4.39 34.95 2.33
N LEU A 128 3.32 35.42 1.68
CA LEU A 128 2.53 36.57 2.13
C LEU A 128 1.77 36.31 3.45
N LEU A 129 1.49 35.03 3.75
CA LEU A 129 0.80 34.60 4.95
C LEU A 129 1.68 34.47 6.19
N GLN A 130 2.95 34.16 6.00
CA GLN A 130 3.88 33.92 7.11
C GLN A 130 4.54 35.20 7.61
N ALA A 131 4.49 36.29 6.83
CA ALA A 131 5.16 37.53 7.16
C ALA A 131 4.16 38.66 7.40
N ASN A 132 3.99 39.03 8.67
CA ASN A 132 3.14 40.17 9.09
C ASN A 132 3.64 41.53 8.54
N SER A 133 4.86 41.58 8.02
CA SER A 133 5.40 42.71 7.28
C SER A 133 6.59 42.20 6.49
N VAL A 134 6.63 42.40 5.18
CA VAL A 134 7.86 42.11 4.42
C VAL A 134 8.46 43.39 3.86
N GLN A 135 9.76 43.54 4.10
CA GLN A 135 10.61 44.60 3.55
C GLN A 135 11.32 44.08 2.30
N TYR A 136 11.17 44.78 1.17
CA TYR A 136 11.81 44.38 -0.10
C TYR A 136 12.58 45.54 -0.75
N TYR A 137 13.55 45.19 -1.60
CA TYR A 137 14.49 46.08 -2.30
C TYR A 137 14.42 45.89 -3.83
N CYS A 138 14.55 46.95 -4.65
CA CYS A 138 14.60 46.91 -6.14
C CYS A 138 15.80 47.71 -6.71
N VAL A 139 16.59 47.19 -7.69
CA VAL A 139 17.66 47.89 -8.52
C VAL A 139 18.09 47.06 -9.78
N PRO A 140 18.67 47.54 -10.96
CA PRO A 140 19.00 48.91 -11.51
C PRO A 140 18.58 49.27 -12.98
N GLY A 141 18.76 50.56 -13.35
CA GLY A 141 19.31 51.07 -14.63
C GLY A 141 19.10 52.59 -14.81
N LEU A 142 19.96 53.48 -15.35
CA LEU A 142 21.42 53.57 -15.55
C LEU A 142 22.01 54.45 -14.41
N ASP A 143 23.33 54.37 -14.15
CA ASP A 143 24.13 55.23 -13.24
C ASP A 143 24.33 54.80 -11.78
N GLY A 144 23.80 53.65 -11.35
CA GLY A 144 24.19 53.06 -10.06
C GLY A 144 23.64 53.82 -8.83
N THR A 145 22.60 53.23 -8.23
CA THR A 145 21.75 53.66 -7.08
C THR A 145 20.58 54.57 -7.45
N PRO A 146 19.32 54.20 -7.11
CA PRO A 146 18.81 54.17 -5.73
C PRO A 146 17.91 52.96 -5.31
N ASN A 147 17.73 52.76 -3.99
CA ASN A 147 16.87 51.74 -3.36
C ASN A 147 15.47 52.30 -3.04
N LEU A 148 14.41 51.60 -3.45
CA LEU A 148 13.03 51.85 -3.04
C LEU A 148 12.67 50.90 -1.88
N HIS A 149 12.09 51.43 -0.79
CA HIS A 149 11.53 50.63 0.30
C HIS A 149 10.02 50.50 0.09
N ILE A 150 9.51 49.27 0.10
CA ILE A 150 8.07 48.96 0.06
C ILE A 150 7.76 48.06 1.27
N ASN A 151 6.94 48.55 2.19
CA ASN A 151 6.36 47.73 3.27
C ASN A 151 4.98 47.25 2.83
N VAL A 152 4.82 45.94 2.65
CA VAL A 152 3.52 45.33 2.34
C VAL A 152 2.95 44.71 3.60
N ASN A 153 1.77 45.19 4.01
CA ASN A 153 0.99 44.60 5.09
C ASN A 153 -0.21 43.86 4.48
N VAL A 154 -0.28 42.55 4.69
CA VAL A 154 -1.33 41.69 4.15
C VAL A 154 -2.33 41.43 5.27
N THR A 155 -3.48 42.06 5.19
CA THR A 155 -4.58 41.82 6.13
C THR A 155 -5.65 40.99 5.44
N MET A 156 -6.00 39.84 6.02
CA MET A 156 -7.12 39.04 5.55
C MET A 156 -8.38 39.46 6.30
N PRO A 157 -9.44 39.94 5.61
CA PRO A 157 -10.71 40.10 6.26
C PRO A 157 -11.38 38.72 6.34
N VAL A 158 -11.42 38.17 7.56
CA VAL A 158 -12.31 37.06 7.97
C VAL A 158 -11.97 35.67 7.41
N ALA A 159 -10.77 35.16 7.69
CA ALA A 159 -10.53 33.71 7.78
C ALA A 159 -10.05 33.42 9.20
N THR A 160 -10.79 32.58 9.93
CA THR A 160 -10.30 32.13 11.24
C THR A 160 -9.09 31.20 11.03
N GLU A 161 -8.17 31.10 11.99
CA GLU A 161 -7.04 30.12 11.93
C GLU A 161 -7.54 28.70 11.59
N HIS A 162 -8.77 28.40 12.00
CA HIS A 162 -9.52 27.19 11.69
C HIS A 162 -9.85 27.02 10.19
N ASP A 163 -10.28 28.07 9.50
CA ASP A 163 -10.59 28.03 8.06
C ASP A 163 -9.31 27.82 7.23
N CYS A 164 -8.20 28.45 7.66
CA CYS A 164 -6.87 28.23 7.09
C CYS A 164 -6.41 26.78 7.30
N SER A 165 -6.54 26.24 8.51
CA SER A 165 -6.18 24.85 8.81
C SER A 165 -6.98 23.84 7.97
N LYS A 166 -8.29 24.06 7.79
CA LYS A 166 -9.14 23.23 6.94
C LYS A 166 -8.72 23.25 5.47
N CYS A 167 -8.44 24.42 4.91
CA CYS A 167 -7.98 24.57 3.53
C CYS A 167 -6.65 23.82 3.29
N LEU A 168 -5.69 23.99 4.20
CA LEU A 168 -4.41 23.28 4.16
C LEU A 168 -4.58 21.76 4.25
N GLN A 169 -5.48 21.28 5.10
CA GLN A 169 -5.79 19.86 5.23
C GLN A 169 -6.42 19.28 3.95
N SER A 170 -7.37 20.00 3.34
CA SER A 170 -8.00 19.57 2.09
C SER A 170 -6.95 19.42 0.98
N THR A 171 -6.14 20.46 0.79
CA THR A 171 -5.04 20.47 -0.19
C THR A 171 -4.05 19.33 0.05
N ALA A 172 -3.68 19.10 1.32
CA ALA A 172 -2.75 18.03 1.65
C ALA A 172 -3.33 16.62 1.37
N VAL A 173 -4.63 16.41 1.60
CA VAL A 173 -5.30 15.14 1.26
C VAL A 173 -5.29 14.91 -0.24
N GLU A 174 -5.55 15.94 -1.05
CA GLU A 174 -5.49 15.84 -2.51
C GLU A 174 -4.09 15.46 -3.00
N LEU A 175 -3.03 16.08 -2.47
CA LEU A 175 -1.65 15.73 -2.81
C LEU A 175 -1.29 14.29 -2.42
N ARG A 176 -1.82 13.79 -1.29
CA ARG A 176 -1.62 12.39 -0.90
C ARG A 176 -2.36 11.44 -1.84
N ASN A 177 -3.59 11.77 -2.23
CA ASN A 177 -4.35 10.95 -3.18
C ASN A 177 -3.69 10.97 -4.57
N TYR A 178 -3.16 12.11 -5.00
CA TYR A 178 -2.38 12.23 -6.23
C TYR A 178 -1.11 11.36 -6.19
N HIS A 179 -0.41 11.34 -5.04
CA HIS A 179 0.69 10.41 -4.82
C HIS A 179 0.21 8.95 -4.94
N GLN A 180 -0.91 8.56 -4.33
CA GLN A 180 -1.41 7.18 -4.42
C GLN A 180 -1.71 6.75 -5.87
N GLN A 181 -2.11 7.68 -6.73
CA GLN A 181 -2.40 7.40 -8.13
C GLN A 181 -1.16 7.41 -9.04
N ASN A 182 -0.14 8.22 -8.71
CA ASN A 182 0.98 8.49 -9.62
C ASN A 182 2.36 8.14 -9.04
N SER A 183 2.43 7.57 -7.84
CA SER A 183 3.66 7.21 -7.11
C SER A 183 4.69 8.35 -7.02
N ASN A 184 4.23 9.59 -6.84
CA ASN A 184 5.08 10.79 -6.84
C ASN A 184 5.51 11.22 -5.43
N GLY A 185 6.69 10.79 -4.97
CA GLY A 185 7.19 11.06 -3.61
C GLY A 185 7.29 12.56 -3.23
N SER A 186 7.46 13.46 -4.20
CA SER A 186 7.48 14.91 -3.96
C SER A 186 6.12 15.44 -3.50
N ALA A 187 5.03 14.92 -4.07
CA ALA A 187 3.68 15.29 -3.65
C ALA A 187 3.38 14.85 -2.21
N LEU A 188 3.88 13.69 -1.78
CA LEU A 188 3.73 13.21 -0.40
C LEU A 188 4.49 14.08 0.60
N ASN A 189 5.73 14.48 0.28
CA ASN A 189 6.49 15.39 1.14
C ASN A 189 5.84 16.78 1.25
N SER A 190 5.26 17.29 0.16
CA SER A 190 4.50 18.54 0.20
C SER A 190 3.20 18.40 1.01
N SER A 191 2.50 17.26 0.90
CA SER A 191 1.34 16.93 1.75
C SER A 191 1.69 16.95 3.25
N ILE A 192 2.82 16.34 3.63
CA ILE A 192 3.29 16.30 5.02
C ILE A 192 3.59 17.72 5.53
N ARG A 193 4.29 18.55 4.75
CA ARG A 193 4.58 19.95 5.12
C ARG A 193 3.31 20.76 5.37
N LEU A 194 2.32 20.67 4.47
CA LEU A 194 1.05 21.37 4.64
C LEU A 194 0.27 20.86 5.87
N GLN A 195 0.33 19.56 6.16
CA GLN A 195 -0.31 18.98 7.35
C GLN A 195 0.39 19.37 8.66
N GLN A 196 1.71 19.58 8.65
CA GLN A 196 2.45 20.14 9.78
C GLN A 196 1.97 21.57 10.05
N THR A 197 1.95 22.43 9.04
CA THR A 197 1.44 23.80 9.17
C THR A 197 -0.01 23.83 9.64
N ALA A 198 -0.87 22.94 9.12
CA ALA A 198 -2.25 22.86 9.56
C ALA A 198 -2.40 22.42 11.03
N LEU A 199 -1.47 21.62 11.54
CA LEU A 199 -1.42 21.21 12.94
C LEU A 199 -0.93 22.35 13.85
N ASP A 200 0.03 23.14 13.38
CA ASP A 200 0.54 24.33 14.10
C ASP A 200 -0.55 25.37 14.30
N LEU A 201 -1.46 25.52 13.33
CA LEU A 201 -2.68 26.35 13.42
C LEU A 201 -3.78 25.76 14.32
N CYS A 202 -3.58 24.57 14.88
CA CYS A 202 -4.54 23.87 15.74
C CYS A 202 -3.90 23.55 17.10
N PRO A 203 -3.68 24.53 17.99
CA PRO A 203 -3.01 24.31 19.28
C PRO A 203 -3.75 23.30 20.18
N PRO A 204 -3.11 22.77 21.24
CA PRO A 204 -3.77 21.90 22.21
C PRO A 204 -5.10 22.49 22.71
N GLY A 205 -6.17 21.69 22.69
CA GLY A 205 -7.53 22.14 22.99
C GLY A 205 -8.34 22.65 21.78
N HIS A 206 -7.72 22.89 20.63
CA HIS A 206 -8.45 23.28 19.41
C HIS A 206 -9.41 22.15 18.95
N PRO A 207 -10.69 22.45 18.64
CA PRO A 207 -11.70 21.42 18.35
C PRO A 207 -11.33 20.47 17.20
N HIS A 208 -10.53 20.94 16.24
CA HIS A 208 -10.16 20.18 15.04
C HIS A 208 -8.72 19.64 15.06
N ARG A 209 -8.00 19.79 16.18
CA ARG A 209 -6.63 19.25 16.31
C ARG A 209 -6.57 17.75 16.05
N HIS A 210 -7.58 17.00 16.49
CA HIS A 210 -7.67 15.55 16.24
C HIS A 210 -7.69 15.21 14.73
N HIS A 211 -8.24 16.08 13.89
CA HIS A 211 -8.29 15.87 12.44
C HIS A 211 -6.94 16.19 11.79
N ALA A 212 -6.28 17.27 12.22
CA ALA A 212 -4.92 17.62 11.80
C ALA A 212 -3.92 16.51 12.13
N LEU A 213 -3.91 16.06 13.40
CA LEU A 213 -3.07 14.96 13.88
C LEU A 213 -3.30 13.67 13.09
N GLY A 214 -4.57 13.26 12.94
CA GLY A 214 -4.89 12.02 12.23
C GLY A 214 -4.49 12.05 10.75
N SER A 215 -4.62 13.21 10.10
CA SER A 215 -4.22 13.39 8.70
C SER A 215 -2.71 13.30 8.52
N LEU A 216 -1.95 14.01 9.37
CA LEU A 216 -0.49 13.98 9.38
C LEU A 216 0.05 12.58 9.68
N ALA A 217 -0.48 11.91 10.71
CA ALA A 217 -0.10 10.55 11.06
C ALA A 217 -0.28 9.57 9.89
N THR A 218 -1.39 9.69 9.16
CA THR A 218 -1.66 8.82 7.99
C THR A 218 -0.64 9.05 6.87
N SER A 219 -0.23 10.30 6.62
CA SER A 219 0.76 10.62 5.59
C SER A 219 2.17 10.16 5.99
N LEU A 220 2.54 10.30 7.26
CA LEU A 220 3.80 9.77 7.81
C LEU A 220 3.86 8.24 7.70
N TRP A 221 2.79 7.55 8.08
CA TRP A 221 2.68 6.10 7.90
C TRP A 221 2.77 5.68 6.43
N THR A 222 2.17 6.45 5.53
CA THR A 222 2.27 6.21 4.07
C THR A 222 3.72 6.39 3.60
N ARG A 223 4.43 7.42 4.06
CA ARG A 223 5.83 7.64 3.72
C ARG A 223 6.74 6.54 4.26
N HIS A 224 6.50 6.10 5.49
CA HIS A 224 7.17 4.95 6.07
C HIS A 224 6.99 3.70 5.19
N LYS A 225 5.76 3.37 4.77
CA LYS A 225 5.51 2.21 3.90
C LYS A 225 6.28 2.23 2.57
N LEU A 226 6.66 3.42 2.09
CA LEU A 226 7.38 3.59 0.83
C LEU A 226 8.89 3.62 1.02
N LEU A 227 9.37 4.27 2.08
CA LEU A 227 10.79 4.59 2.28
C LEU A 227 11.45 3.82 3.44
N GLY A 228 10.66 3.11 4.25
CA GLY A 228 11.15 2.39 5.43
C GLY A 228 11.58 3.29 6.60
N SER A 229 11.16 4.56 6.62
CA SER A 229 11.56 5.52 7.67
C SER A 229 10.93 5.16 9.03
N GLN A 230 11.71 4.58 9.95
CA GLN A 230 11.20 4.20 11.28
C GLN A 230 10.70 5.41 12.08
N ALA A 231 11.40 6.54 12.00
CA ALA A 231 11.00 7.78 12.68
C ALA A 231 9.60 8.27 12.26
N ASP A 232 9.23 8.07 10.99
CA ASP A 232 7.89 8.43 10.51
C ASP A 232 6.81 7.51 11.09
N LEU A 233 7.12 6.23 11.28
CA LEU A 233 6.20 5.28 11.90
C LEU A 233 5.99 5.60 13.38
N ASP A 234 7.08 5.88 14.11
CA ASP A 234 7.01 6.23 15.53
C ASP A 234 6.20 7.51 15.75
N LEU A 235 6.45 8.56 14.95
CA LEU A 235 5.66 9.80 14.96
C LEU A 235 4.19 9.55 14.60
N SER A 236 3.91 8.66 13.65
CA SER A 236 2.54 8.29 13.28
C SER A 236 1.80 7.64 14.45
N ILE A 237 2.45 6.71 15.14
CA ILE A 237 1.91 6.02 16.32
C ILE A 237 1.61 7.03 17.44
N ASP A 238 2.56 7.91 17.75
CA ASP A 238 2.40 8.92 18.81
C ASP A 238 1.27 9.91 18.51
N MET A 239 1.15 10.36 17.25
CA MET A 239 0.04 11.21 16.84
C MET A 239 -1.31 10.48 16.88
N GLN A 240 -1.36 9.19 16.52
CA GLN A 240 -2.59 8.40 16.59
C GLN A 240 -3.02 8.10 18.03
N LYS A 241 -2.08 7.93 18.96
CA LYS A 241 -2.36 7.88 20.41
C LYS A 241 -3.03 9.17 20.87
N GLN A 242 -2.48 10.34 20.51
CA GLN A 242 -3.11 11.63 20.83
C GLN A 242 -4.51 11.77 20.22
N VAL A 243 -4.75 11.28 19.00
CA VAL A 243 -6.09 11.28 18.38
C VAL A 243 -7.07 10.39 19.16
N LEU A 244 -6.59 9.26 19.69
CA LEU A 244 -7.41 8.37 20.51
C LEU A 244 -7.76 9.01 21.86
N ASP A 245 -6.81 9.71 22.48
CA ASP A 245 -7.03 10.45 23.74
C ASP A 245 -8.05 11.58 23.58
N LEU A 246 -8.02 12.27 22.44
CA LEU A 246 -9.02 13.30 22.09
C LEU A 246 -10.41 12.71 21.76
N ARG A 247 -10.57 11.39 21.75
CA ARG A 247 -11.82 10.69 21.42
C ARG A 247 -12.15 9.69 22.54
N PRO A 248 -12.64 10.17 23.69
CA PRO A 248 -12.93 9.32 24.85
C PRO A 248 -14.01 8.27 24.53
N PRO A 249 -14.20 7.24 25.40
CA PRO A 249 -15.28 6.28 25.27
C PRO A 249 -16.64 6.96 25.02
N GLY A 250 -17.39 6.47 24.03
CA GLY A 250 -18.65 7.08 23.58
C GLY A 250 -18.52 8.10 22.44
N HIS A 251 -17.32 8.60 22.13
CA HIS A 251 -17.12 9.52 21.00
C HIS A 251 -17.36 8.80 19.65
N PRO A 252 -18.17 9.36 18.72
CA PRO A 252 -18.57 8.67 17.48
C PRO A 252 -17.38 8.28 16.60
N GLY A 253 -16.33 9.10 16.57
CA GLY A 253 -15.09 8.82 15.82
C GLY A 253 -14.06 7.92 16.51
N ARG A 254 -14.32 7.38 17.72
CA ARG A 254 -13.34 6.59 18.47
C ARG A 254 -12.94 5.31 17.74
N HIS A 255 -13.90 4.62 17.13
CA HIS A 255 -13.66 3.40 16.35
C HIS A 255 -12.62 3.61 15.22
N ARG A 256 -12.61 4.79 14.59
CA ARG A 256 -11.66 5.12 13.52
C ARG A 256 -10.28 5.44 14.07
N ALA A 257 -10.19 6.04 15.26
CA ALA A 257 -8.92 6.26 15.93
C ALA A 257 -8.26 4.92 16.32
N LEU A 258 -9.04 4.01 16.91
CA LEU A 258 -8.60 2.65 17.25
C LEU A 258 -8.10 1.90 16.00
N ALA A 259 -8.89 1.88 14.92
CA ALA A 259 -8.50 1.19 13.69
C ALA A 259 -7.23 1.75 13.04
N ASN A 260 -7.03 3.08 13.08
CA ASN A 260 -5.82 3.69 12.54
C ASN A 260 -4.59 3.35 13.41
N LEU A 261 -4.70 3.44 14.74
CA LEU A 261 -3.63 3.08 15.67
C LEU A 261 -3.23 1.61 15.54
N ALA A 262 -4.23 0.72 15.48
CA ALA A 262 -4.01 -0.69 15.20
C ALA A 262 -3.25 -0.91 13.88
N ALA A 263 -3.56 -0.18 12.81
CA ALA A 263 -2.85 -0.32 11.53
C ALA A 263 -1.37 0.11 11.60
N SER A 264 -1.04 1.14 12.38
CA SER A 264 0.35 1.58 12.57
C SER A 264 1.13 0.60 13.46
N LEU A 265 0.55 0.16 14.57
CA LEU A 265 1.14 -0.86 15.45
C LEU A 265 1.32 -2.20 14.73
N TRP A 266 0.37 -2.60 13.87
CA TRP A 266 0.51 -3.77 13.01
C TRP A 266 1.71 -3.64 12.06
N THR A 267 1.95 -2.44 11.52
CA THR A 267 3.10 -2.19 10.66
C THR A 267 4.41 -2.32 11.45
N GLN A 268 4.44 -1.80 12.68
CA GLN A 268 5.59 -1.95 13.58
C GLN A 268 5.83 -3.42 13.96
N TYR A 269 4.77 -4.16 14.29
CA TYR A 269 4.84 -5.60 14.54
C TYR A 269 5.45 -6.37 13.37
N ASN A 270 5.03 -6.09 12.13
CA ASN A 270 5.59 -6.78 10.95
C ASN A 270 7.09 -6.49 10.73
N LEU A 271 7.61 -5.37 11.26
CA LEU A 271 9.01 -5.00 11.14
C LEU A 271 9.86 -5.55 12.27
N LEU A 272 9.35 -5.49 13.50
CA LEU A 272 10.13 -5.76 14.72
C LEU A 272 9.79 -7.11 15.37
N GLY A 273 8.65 -7.71 15.04
CA GLY A 273 8.18 -8.97 15.61
C GLY A 273 7.78 -8.89 17.09
N SER A 274 7.49 -7.69 17.61
CA SER A 274 7.16 -7.47 19.02
C SER A 274 5.78 -8.03 19.37
N GLN A 275 5.73 -9.09 20.19
CA GLN A 275 4.46 -9.68 20.66
C GLN A 275 3.57 -8.65 21.38
N ALA A 276 4.17 -7.71 22.12
CA ALA A 276 3.43 -6.66 22.81
C ALA A 276 2.66 -5.75 21.85
N ASP A 277 3.22 -5.46 20.67
CA ASP A 277 2.53 -4.65 19.65
C ASP A 277 1.34 -5.41 19.07
N LEU A 278 1.48 -6.72 18.84
CA LEU A 278 0.39 -7.58 18.38
C LEU A 278 -0.75 -7.66 19.41
N ASP A 279 -0.43 -7.80 20.69
CA ASP A 279 -1.41 -7.85 21.76
C ASP A 279 -2.19 -6.52 21.86
N LEU A 280 -1.51 -5.38 21.70
CA LEU A 280 -2.13 -4.06 21.63
C LEU A 280 -3.05 -3.90 20.41
N VAL A 281 -2.64 -4.39 19.24
CA VAL A 281 -3.48 -4.40 18.04
C VAL A 281 -4.78 -5.16 18.29
N ILE A 282 -4.68 -6.37 18.86
CA ILE A 282 -5.84 -7.22 19.16
C ILE A 282 -6.78 -6.55 20.15
N ASP A 283 -6.26 -5.92 21.21
CA ASP A 283 -7.08 -5.18 22.18
C ASP A 283 -7.83 -4.00 21.53
N MET A 284 -7.14 -3.21 20.70
CA MET A 284 -7.77 -2.09 20.00
C MET A 284 -8.82 -2.52 18.99
N GLU A 285 -8.59 -3.64 18.28
CA GLU A 285 -9.53 -4.19 17.32
C GLU A 285 -10.78 -4.78 18.00
N LYS A 286 -10.62 -5.39 19.19
CA LYS A 286 -11.74 -5.80 20.07
C LYS A 286 -12.58 -4.58 20.47
N GLN A 287 -11.95 -3.53 20.99
CA GLN A 287 -12.66 -2.29 21.32
C GLN A 287 -13.37 -1.68 20.10
N ALA A 288 -12.74 -1.72 18.91
CA ALA A 288 -13.35 -1.20 17.69
C ALA A 288 -14.55 -2.05 17.22
N LEU A 289 -14.53 -3.36 17.45
CA LEU A 289 -15.63 -4.27 17.17
C LEU A 289 -16.81 -4.05 18.13
N ASP A 290 -16.54 -3.80 19.42
CA ASP A 290 -17.56 -3.52 20.43
C ASP A 290 -18.34 -2.23 20.10
N LEU A 291 -17.67 -1.24 19.52
CA LEU A 291 -18.30 0.00 19.03
C LEU A 291 -19.14 -0.18 17.76
N ARG A 292 -19.19 -1.39 17.17
CA ARG A 292 -19.90 -1.70 15.93
C ARG A 292 -20.84 -2.89 16.16
N PRO A 293 -21.98 -2.70 16.86
CA PRO A 293 -22.89 -3.80 17.20
C PRO A 293 -23.44 -4.53 15.96
N PRO A 294 -24.06 -5.71 16.13
CA PRO A 294 -24.73 -6.42 15.04
C PRO A 294 -25.65 -5.49 14.23
N GLY A 295 -25.54 -5.54 12.90
CA GLY A 295 -26.26 -4.64 11.98
C GLY A 295 -25.51 -3.35 11.60
N HIS A 296 -24.40 -3.01 12.26
CA HIS A 296 -23.59 -1.85 11.87
C HIS A 296 -22.93 -2.06 10.49
N PRO A 297 -23.02 -1.10 9.53
CA PRO A 297 -22.54 -1.29 8.15
C PRO A 297 -21.08 -1.72 8.03
N HIS A 298 -20.22 -1.23 8.91
CA HIS A 298 -18.78 -1.54 8.90
C HIS A 298 -18.34 -2.60 9.91
N ARG A 299 -19.27 -3.37 10.50
CA ARG A 299 -18.91 -4.46 11.45
C ARG A 299 -18.05 -5.53 10.78
N HIS A 300 -18.33 -5.86 9.52
CA HIS A 300 -17.57 -6.86 8.75
C HIS A 300 -16.08 -6.51 8.61
N HIS A 301 -15.72 -5.22 8.54
CA HIS A 301 -14.31 -4.82 8.50
C HIS A 301 -13.62 -5.00 9.85
N ALA A 302 -14.31 -4.72 10.97
CA ALA A 302 -13.75 -4.94 12.31
C ALA A 302 -13.52 -6.43 12.57
N LEU A 303 -14.50 -7.28 12.20
CA LEU A 303 -14.37 -8.73 12.29
C LEU A 303 -13.20 -9.26 11.45
N ALA A 304 -13.06 -8.80 10.21
CA ALA A 304 -11.98 -9.24 9.33
C ALA A 304 -10.59 -8.85 9.83
N ASN A 305 -10.44 -7.64 10.38
CA ASN A 305 -9.17 -7.18 10.94
C ASN A 305 -8.78 -7.97 12.20
N LEU A 306 -9.72 -8.09 13.16
CA LEU A 306 -9.49 -8.85 14.39
C LEU A 306 -9.17 -10.32 14.10
N ALA A 307 -9.90 -10.93 13.15
CA ALA A 307 -9.63 -12.29 12.69
C ALA A 307 -8.21 -12.42 12.11
N ALA A 308 -7.74 -11.45 11.31
CA ALA A 308 -6.39 -11.48 10.76
C ALA A 308 -5.29 -11.35 11.83
N SER A 309 -5.49 -10.49 12.83
CA SER A 309 -4.53 -10.32 13.93
C SER A 309 -4.48 -11.55 14.84
N MET A 310 -5.65 -12.09 15.21
CA MET A 310 -5.73 -13.32 16.01
C MET A 310 -5.21 -14.55 15.26
N TRP A 311 -5.38 -14.61 13.95
CA TRP A 311 -4.78 -15.64 13.11
C TRP A 311 -3.24 -15.62 13.14
N THR A 312 -2.66 -14.42 13.08
CA THR A 312 -1.21 -14.26 13.23
C THR A 312 -0.74 -14.66 14.61
N GLN A 313 -1.47 -14.30 15.66
CA GLN A 313 -1.18 -14.76 17.03
C GLN A 313 -1.25 -16.29 17.15
N HIS A 314 -2.27 -16.92 16.57
CA HIS A 314 -2.37 -18.38 16.49
C HIS A 314 -1.15 -19.01 15.82
N LYS A 315 -0.67 -18.44 14.70
CA LYS A 315 0.53 -18.95 14.02
C LYS A 315 1.79 -18.89 14.88
N LEU A 316 1.89 -17.90 15.77
CA LEU A 316 3.04 -17.74 16.66
C LEU A 316 2.96 -18.65 17.90
N LEU A 317 1.77 -18.73 18.51
CA LEU A 317 1.59 -19.34 19.83
C LEU A 317 0.95 -20.74 19.77
N GLY A 318 0.38 -21.13 18.64
CA GLY A 318 -0.30 -22.42 18.46
C GLY A 318 -1.62 -22.56 19.24
N SER A 319 -2.21 -21.46 19.70
CA SER A 319 -3.43 -21.46 20.52
C SER A 319 -4.65 -21.90 19.70
N GLN A 320 -5.22 -23.07 20.02
CA GLN A 320 -6.41 -23.60 19.35
C GLN A 320 -7.65 -22.73 19.61
N ALA A 321 -7.79 -22.16 20.81
CA ALA A 321 -8.92 -21.32 21.17
C ALA A 321 -8.99 -20.05 20.30
N ASP A 322 -7.84 -19.46 19.97
CA ASP A 322 -7.78 -18.30 19.08
C ASP A 322 -8.23 -18.65 17.66
N LEU A 323 -7.84 -19.84 17.16
CA LEU A 323 -8.29 -20.32 15.85
C LEU A 323 -9.80 -20.53 15.79
N ASP A 324 -10.41 -21.05 16.85
CA ASP A 324 -11.86 -21.24 16.91
C ASP A 324 -12.60 -19.90 16.92
N LEU A 325 -12.08 -18.89 17.63
CA LEU A 325 -12.60 -17.52 17.60
C LEU A 325 -12.46 -16.87 16.22
N VAL A 326 -11.32 -17.08 15.54
CA VAL A 326 -11.11 -16.61 14.15
C VAL A 326 -12.17 -17.18 13.22
N ILE A 327 -12.41 -18.50 13.29
CA ILE A 327 -13.42 -19.17 12.45
C ILE A 327 -14.82 -18.62 12.71
N ASP A 328 -15.18 -18.35 13.97
CA ASP A 328 -16.49 -17.76 14.30
C ASP A 328 -16.63 -16.34 13.73
N MET A 329 -15.61 -15.49 13.88
CA MET A 329 -15.61 -14.13 13.32
C MET A 329 -15.67 -14.12 11.79
N GLU A 330 -14.97 -15.04 11.13
CA GLU A 330 -14.98 -15.18 9.67
C GLU A 330 -16.33 -15.67 9.14
N LYS A 331 -17.02 -16.55 9.88
CA LYS A 331 -18.41 -16.93 9.59
C LYS A 331 -19.35 -15.72 9.69
N GLN A 332 -19.29 -14.96 10.79
CA GLN A 332 -20.07 -13.74 10.94
C GLN A 332 -19.78 -12.73 9.82
N ALA A 333 -18.51 -12.58 9.42
CA ALA A 333 -18.12 -11.69 8.33
C ALA A 333 -18.65 -12.16 6.97
N LEU A 334 -18.72 -13.47 6.73
CA LEU A 334 -19.30 -14.06 5.52
C LEU A 334 -20.81 -13.87 5.46
N ASP A 335 -21.51 -14.01 6.59
CA ASP A 335 -22.96 -13.83 6.68
C ASP A 335 -23.37 -12.38 6.37
N LEU A 336 -22.54 -11.41 6.74
CA LEU A 336 -22.72 -10.00 6.39
C LEU A 336 -22.44 -9.67 4.91
N ARG A 337 -21.97 -10.63 4.11
CA ARG A 337 -21.61 -10.47 2.69
C ARG A 337 -22.40 -11.46 1.84
N PRO A 338 -23.69 -11.21 1.55
CA PRO A 338 -24.53 -12.15 0.80
C PRO A 338 -23.99 -12.41 -0.62
N PRO A 339 -24.47 -13.46 -1.32
CA PRO A 339 -24.12 -13.72 -2.72
C PRO A 339 -24.25 -12.45 -3.58
N GLY A 340 -23.23 -12.15 -4.38
CA GLY A 340 -23.13 -10.92 -5.18
C GLY A 340 -22.42 -9.74 -4.50
N HIS A 341 -22.18 -9.79 -3.19
CA HIS A 341 -21.38 -8.76 -2.52
C HIS A 341 -19.93 -8.77 -3.03
N PRO A 342 -19.32 -7.62 -3.39
CA PRO A 342 -17.99 -7.55 -4.00
C PRO A 342 -16.92 -8.24 -3.14
N ASP A 343 -16.94 -8.01 -1.82
CA ASP A 343 -15.95 -8.58 -0.89
C ASP A 343 -16.29 -9.99 -0.35
N ARG A 344 -17.33 -10.67 -0.86
CA ARG A 344 -17.69 -12.02 -0.39
C ARG A 344 -16.56 -13.02 -0.61
N HIS A 345 -15.88 -12.91 -1.75
CA HIS A 345 -14.78 -13.80 -2.11
C HIS A 345 -13.62 -13.77 -1.10
N HIS A 346 -13.31 -12.60 -0.52
CA HIS A 346 -12.30 -12.49 0.54
C HIS A 346 -12.70 -13.24 1.80
N ALA A 347 -13.96 -13.11 2.24
CA ALA A 347 -14.47 -13.83 3.41
C ALA A 347 -14.44 -15.36 3.19
N LEU A 348 -14.82 -15.82 2.00
CA LEU A 348 -14.77 -17.25 1.64
C LEU A 348 -13.35 -17.81 1.69
N VAL A 349 -12.37 -17.09 1.13
CA VAL A 349 -10.96 -17.52 1.12
C VAL A 349 -10.40 -17.62 2.54
N ASN A 350 -10.65 -16.61 3.36
CA ASN A 350 -10.14 -16.58 4.74
C ASN A 350 -10.73 -17.72 5.57
N LEU A 351 -12.06 -17.86 5.57
CA LEU A 351 -12.75 -18.96 6.26
C LEU A 351 -12.27 -20.34 5.79
N ALA A 352 -12.11 -20.54 4.48
CA ALA A 352 -11.61 -21.80 3.94
C ALA A 352 -10.19 -22.14 4.42
N ASN A 353 -9.32 -21.13 4.55
CA ASN A 353 -7.96 -21.32 5.04
C ASN A 353 -7.95 -21.62 6.54
N SER A 354 -8.80 -20.98 7.33
CA SER A 354 -8.91 -21.23 8.76
C SER A 354 -9.42 -22.62 9.09
N LEU A 355 -10.48 -23.04 8.39
CA LEU A 355 -11.00 -24.41 8.48
C LEU A 355 -9.97 -25.44 8.02
N TRP A 356 -9.23 -25.18 6.94
CA TRP A 356 -8.15 -26.05 6.47
C TRP A 356 -7.04 -26.21 7.51
N THR A 357 -6.61 -25.12 8.15
CA THR A 357 -5.60 -25.17 9.21
C THR A 357 -6.11 -25.97 10.41
N ARG A 358 -7.36 -25.73 10.85
CA ARG A 358 -7.95 -26.51 11.95
C ARG A 358 -8.05 -28.00 11.59
N TYR A 359 -8.44 -28.33 10.36
CA TYR A 359 -8.40 -29.70 9.85
C TYR A 359 -7.00 -30.31 9.94
N LYS A 360 -5.95 -29.59 9.52
CA LYS A 360 -4.57 -30.11 9.61
C LYS A 360 -4.12 -30.41 11.05
N HIS A 361 -4.60 -29.62 12.03
CA HIS A 361 -4.24 -29.81 13.43
C HIS A 361 -5.07 -30.89 14.12
N LEU A 362 -6.38 -30.94 13.85
CA LEU A 362 -7.33 -31.77 14.60
C LEU A 362 -7.86 -32.99 13.83
N GLY A 363 -7.65 -33.06 12.52
CA GLY A 363 -8.20 -34.12 11.65
C GLY A 363 -9.71 -34.03 11.43
N SER A 364 -10.34 -32.88 11.70
CA SER A 364 -11.79 -32.69 11.59
C SER A 364 -12.29 -32.79 10.14
N GLN A 365 -12.95 -33.90 9.79
CA GLN A 365 -13.57 -34.09 8.47
C GLN A 365 -14.62 -33.01 8.15
N ALA A 366 -15.36 -32.54 9.16
CA ALA A 366 -16.36 -31.50 8.97
C ALA A 366 -15.72 -30.19 8.49
N ASP A 367 -14.57 -29.82 9.05
CA ASP A 367 -13.84 -28.63 8.63
C ASP A 367 -13.26 -28.76 7.23
N LEU A 368 -12.77 -29.95 6.87
CA LEU A 368 -12.31 -30.22 5.51
C LEU A 368 -13.45 -30.06 4.49
N ASN A 369 -14.63 -30.61 4.78
CA ASN A 369 -15.79 -30.51 3.90
C ASN A 369 -16.21 -29.05 3.72
N LEU A 370 -16.31 -28.29 4.82
CA LEU A 370 -16.64 -26.87 4.75
C LEU A 370 -15.57 -26.06 3.98
N ALA A 371 -14.29 -26.36 4.17
CA ALA A 371 -13.22 -25.71 3.41
C ALA A 371 -13.32 -26.00 1.90
N ILE A 372 -13.67 -27.23 1.51
CA ILE A 372 -13.93 -27.62 0.12
C ILE A 372 -15.10 -26.84 -0.46
N ASP A 373 -16.21 -26.75 0.26
CA ASP A 373 -17.42 -26.04 -0.20
C ASP A 373 -17.16 -24.54 -0.38
N MET A 374 -16.40 -23.92 0.53
CA MET A 374 -15.99 -22.53 0.37
C MET A 374 -15.01 -22.34 -0.81
N ARG A 375 -14.05 -23.25 -1.00
CA ARG A 375 -13.09 -23.21 -2.13
C ARG A 375 -13.79 -23.40 -3.48
N LYS A 376 -14.84 -24.23 -3.56
CA LYS A 376 -15.71 -24.35 -4.74
C LYS A 376 -16.38 -23.01 -5.07
N GLN A 377 -17.03 -22.37 -4.09
CA GLN A 377 -17.62 -21.04 -4.29
C GLN A 377 -16.59 -20.00 -4.75
N VAL A 378 -15.36 -20.02 -4.21
CA VAL A 378 -14.28 -19.12 -4.66
C VAL A 378 -13.89 -19.37 -6.12
N LEU A 379 -13.86 -20.64 -6.54
CA LEU A 379 -13.55 -21.00 -7.92
C LEU A 379 -14.65 -20.54 -8.88
N ASP A 380 -15.92 -20.64 -8.48
CA ASP A 380 -17.07 -20.17 -9.27
C ASP A 380 -17.02 -18.66 -9.50
N LEU A 381 -16.54 -17.90 -8.52
CA LEU A 381 -16.33 -16.44 -8.63
C LEU A 381 -15.12 -16.05 -9.49
N ARG A 382 -14.34 -17.02 -9.98
CA ARG A 382 -13.08 -16.79 -10.73
C ARG A 382 -13.12 -17.56 -12.06
N PRO A 383 -13.88 -17.08 -13.07
CA PRO A 383 -14.03 -17.76 -14.34
C PRO A 383 -12.70 -17.93 -15.10
N PRO A 384 -12.63 -18.78 -16.13
CA PRO A 384 -11.45 -18.91 -16.98
C PRO A 384 -10.89 -17.55 -17.43
N GLY A 385 -9.58 -17.36 -17.32
CA GLY A 385 -8.89 -16.09 -17.58
C GLY A 385 -8.79 -15.14 -16.38
N HIS A 386 -9.48 -15.40 -15.27
CA HIS A 386 -9.35 -14.59 -14.06
C HIS A 386 -7.94 -14.72 -13.44
N PRO A 387 -7.24 -13.62 -13.10
CA PRO A 387 -5.84 -13.64 -12.62
C PRO A 387 -5.61 -14.56 -11.41
N HIS A 388 -6.57 -14.62 -10.49
CA HIS A 388 -6.48 -15.43 -9.27
C HIS A 388 -7.11 -16.83 -9.37
N ARG A 389 -7.47 -17.30 -10.58
CA ARG A 389 -8.06 -18.63 -10.78
C ARG A 389 -7.07 -19.75 -10.47
N CYS A 390 -5.80 -19.59 -10.87
CA CYS A 390 -4.74 -20.57 -10.62
C CYS A 390 -4.64 -20.95 -9.13
N GLY A 391 -4.57 -19.96 -8.23
CA GLY A 391 -4.54 -20.21 -6.79
C GLY A 391 -5.82 -20.84 -6.22
N ALA A 392 -6.99 -20.55 -6.79
CA ALA A 392 -8.24 -21.18 -6.36
C ALA A 392 -8.26 -22.67 -6.73
N LEU A 393 -7.83 -23.02 -7.95
CA LEU A 393 -7.70 -24.40 -8.40
C LEU A 393 -6.70 -25.18 -7.54
N ALA A 394 -5.52 -24.61 -7.30
CA ALA A 394 -4.48 -25.26 -6.49
C ALA A 394 -4.98 -25.60 -5.07
N ASN A 395 -5.64 -24.64 -4.41
CA ASN A 395 -6.17 -24.85 -3.06
C ASN A 395 -7.29 -25.89 -3.03
N LEU A 396 -8.21 -25.86 -4.00
CA LEU A 396 -9.28 -26.85 -4.07
C LEU A 396 -8.73 -28.26 -4.32
N ALA A 397 -7.76 -28.40 -5.25
CA ALA A 397 -7.12 -29.67 -5.54
C ALA A 397 -6.43 -30.28 -4.30
N ILE A 398 -5.72 -29.46 -3.52
CA ILE A 398 -5.09 -29.90 -2.26
C ILE A 398 -6.13 -30.40 -1.26
N SER A 399 -7.27 -29.73 -1.13
CA SER A 399 -8.34 -30.19 -0.24
C SER A 399 -8.98 -31.50 -0.71
N LEU A 400 -9.23 -31.64 -2.01
CA LEU A 400 -9.78 -32.87 -2.59
C LEU A 400 -8.81 -34.05 -2.42
N TRP A 401 -7.51 -33.82 -2.61
CA TRP A 401 -6.49 -34.83 -2.34
C TRP A 401 -6.46 -35.25 -0.86
N ALA A 402 -6.59 -34.30 0.07
CA ALA A 402 -6.69 -34.61 1.50
C ALA A 402 -7.98 -35.37 1.85
N GLN A 403 -9.11 -35.03 1.20
CA GLN A 403 -10.37 -35.76 1.37
C GLN A 403 -10.27 -37.18 0.85
N TYR A 404 -9.58 -37.40 -0.29
CA TYR A 404 -9.23 -38.73 -0.74
C TYR A 404 -8.39 -39.48 0.29
N LYS A 405 -7.36 -38.87 0.88
CA LYS A 405 -6.53 -39.53 1.90
C LYS A 405 -7.34 -39.97 3.12
N LEU A 406 -8.38 -39.22 3.48
CA LEU A 406 -9.22 -39.51 4.64
C LEU A 406 -10.35 -40.50 4.36
N LEU A 407 -10.98 -40.44 3.17
CA LEU A 407 -12.18 -41.21 2.84
C LEU A 407 -11.98 -42.29 1.77
N GLY A 408 -10.85 -42.28 1.05
CA GLY A 408 -10.55 -43.20 -0.05
C GLY A 408 -11.33 -42.94 -1.35
N SER A 409 -12.00 -41.80 -1.47
CA SER A 409 -12.84 -41.44 -2.64
C SER A 409 -12.00 -41.21 -3.89
N ARG A 410 -11.97 -42.20 -4.79
CA ARG A 410 -11.19 -42.13 -6.04
C ARG A 410 -11.60 -40.98 -6.96
N ALA A 411 -12.87 -40.57 -6.90
CA ALA A 411 -13.38 -39.44 -7.66
C ALA A 411 -12.70 -38.14 -7.23
N ASP A 412 -12.47 -37.93 -5.92
CA ASP A 412 -11.81 -36.74 -5.41
C ASP A 412 -10.34 -36.69 -5.82
N LEU A 413 -9.64 -37.83 -5.84
CA LEU A 413 -8.26 -37.91 -6.35
C LEU A 413 -8.19 -37.58 -7.84
N SER A 414 -9.10 -38.13 -8.66
CA SER A 414 -9.13 -37.82 -10.10
C SER A 414 -9.38 -36.33 -10.33
N LEU A 415 -10.34 -35.75 -9.61
CA LEU A 415 -10.65 -34.32 -9.73
C LEU A 415 -9.48 -33.44 -9.27
N ALA A 416 -8.77 -33.83 -8.21
CA ALA A 416 -7.56 -33.14 -7.76
C ALA A 416 -6.46 -33.14 -8.83
N ILE A 417 -6.22 -34.29 -9.49
CA ILE A 417 -5.24 -34.42 -10.57
C ILE A 417 -5.63 -33.55 -11.77
N ASP A 418 -6.89 -33.57 -12.18
CA ASP A 418 -7.37 -32.77 -13.31
C ASP A 418 -7.26 -31.25 -13.03
N MET A 419 -7.52 -30.83 -11.80
CA MET A 419 -7.30 -29.44 -11.38
C MET A 419 -5.82 -29.08 -11.30
N GLN A 420 -4.95 -29.97 -10.82
CA GLN A 420 -3.50 -29.74 -10.78
C GLN A 420 -2.87 -29.65 -12.18
N LYS A 421 -3.36 -30.44 -13.15
CA LYS A 421 -2.99 -30.29 -14.56
C LYS A 421 -3.35 -28.89 -15.08
N GLN A 422 -4.56 -28.42 -14.81
CA GLN A 422 -4.96 -27.04 -15.17
C GLN A 422 -4.09 -25.97 -14.49
N VAL A 423 -3.68 -26.18 -13.22
CA VAL A 423 -2.77 -25.27 -12.52
C VAL A 423 -1.41 -25.23 -13.21
N LEU A 424 -0.88 -26.37 -13.63
CA LEU A 424 0.37 -26.46 -14.37
C LEU A 424 0.29 -25.75 -15.72
N ASP A 425 -0.83 -25.89 -16.45
CA ASP A 425 -1.06 -25.16 -17.71
C ASP A 425 -1.08 -23.63 -17.51
N LEU A 426 -1.58 -23.17 -16.34
CA LEU A 426 -1.58 -21.76 -15.96
C LEU A 426 -0.24 -21.27 -15.38
N CYS A 427 0.72 -22.17 -15.15
CA CYS A 427 2.05 -21.89 -14.61
C CYS A 427 3.13 -22.43 -15.57
N PRO A 428 3.29 -21.84 -16.77
CA PRO A 428 4.24 -22.31 -17.77
C PRO A 428 5.70 -22.23 -17.27
N PRO A 429 6.65 -22.86 -17.98
CA PRO A 429 8.07 -22.79 -17.66
C PRO A 429 8.56 -21.36 -17.37
N GLY A 430 9.18 -21.17 -16.21
CA GLY A 430 9.67 -19.86 -15.73
C GLY A 430 8.66 -19.07 -14.89
N HIS A 431 7.42 -19.55 -14.72
CA HIS A 431 6.45 -18.94 -13.81
C HIS A 431 6.87 -19.12 -12.34
N PRO A 432 6.75 -18.09 -11.47
CA PRO A 432 7.20 -18.18 -10.07
C PRO A 432 6.62 -19.34 -9.26
N HIS A 433 5.39 -19.77 -9.59
CA HIS A 433 4.70 -20.86 -8.89
C HIS A 433 4.75 -22.21 -9.61
N GLN A 434 5.55 -22.36 -10.67
CA GLN A 434 5.68 -23.61 -11.43
C GLN A 434 6.10 -24.79 -10.55
N HIS A 435 7.09 -24.58 -9.66
CA HIS A 435 7.60 -25.63 -8.78
C HIS A 435 6.50 -26.21 -7.86
N HIS A 436 5.64 -25.36 -7.28
CA HIS A 436 4.51 -25.84 -6.48
C HIS A 436 3.46 -26.61 -7.32
N ALA A 437 3.21 -26.20 -8.56
CA ALA A 437 2.29 -26.90 -9.45
C ALA A 437 2.79 -28.33 -9.76
N LEU A 438 4.08 -28.44 -10.10
CA LEU A 438 4.75 -29.72 -10.36
C LEU A 438 4.76 -30.63 -9.12
N ALA A 439 5.16 -30.11 -7.96
CA ALA A 439 5.25 -30.88 -6.72
C ALA A 439 3.89 -31.48 -6.32
N ASN A 440 2.82 -30.69 -6.38
CA ASN A 440 1.46 -31.14 -6.01
C ASN A 440 0.92 -32.19 -6.99
N LEU A 441 1.16 -32.01 -8.29
CA LEU A 441 0.75 -32.99 -9.30
C LEU A 441 1.52 -34.31 -9.14
N ALA A 442 2.84 -34.24 -8.92
CA ALA A 442 3.68 -35.41 -8.69
C ALA A 442 3.22 -36.21 -7.45
N ALA A 443 2.89 -35.54 -6.34
CA ALA A 443 2.37 -36.21 -5.14
C ALA A 443 1.03 -36.92 -5.38
N SER A 444 0.17 -36.35 -6.21
CA SER A 444 -1.13 -36.94 -6.56
C SER A 444 -1.00 -38.11 -7.53
N LEU A 445 -0.11 -38.01 -8.51
CA LEU A 445 0.24 -39.11 -9.43
C LEU A 445 0.91 -40.28 -8.70
N TRP A 446 1.84 -40.01 -7.77
CA TRP A 446 2.41 -41.04 -6.91
C TRP A 446 1.34 -41.73 -6.05
N THR A 447 0.38 -40.95 -5.54
CA THR A 447 -0.76 -41.50 -4.80
C THR A 447 -1.67 -42.36 -5.68
N GLN A 448 -1.90 -41.96 -6.93
CA GLN A 448 -2.66 -42.74 -7.91
C GLN A 448 -1.94 -44.03 -8.30
N TYR A 449 -0.61 -43.98 -8.47
CA TYR A 449 0.22 -45.16 -8.66
C TYR A 449 0.03 -46.17 -7.53
N ASN A 450 0.11 -45.74 -6.26
CA ASN A 450 -0.06 -46.66 -5.13
C ASN A 450 -1.45 -47.31 -5.07
N LEU A 451 -2.46 -46.68 -5.67
CA LEU A 451 -3.82 -47.20 -5.74
C LEU A 451 -4.04 -48.16 -6.92
N LEU A 452 -3.47 -47.85 -8.09
CA LEU A 452 -3.80 -48.51 -9.36
C LEU A 452 -2.64 -49.33 -9.96
N GLY A 453 -1.43 -49.19 -9.43
CA GLY A 453 -0.21 -49.86 -9.93
C GLY A 453 0.31 -49.30 -11.26
N SER A 454 -0.14 -48.11 -11.69
CA SER A 454 0.22 -47.50 -12.98
C SER A 454 1.67 -47.01 -12.99
N GLN A 455 2.59 -47.82 -13.52
CA GLN A 455 4.02 -47.47 -13.60
C GLN A 455 4.30 -46.19 -14.40
N ALA A 456 3.41 -45.82 -15.31
CA ALA A 456 3.47 -44.56 -16.05
C ALA A 456 3.31 -43.36 -15.10
N ASP A 457 2.33 -43.40 -14.18
CA ASP A 457 2.11 -42.32 -13.21
C ASP A 457 3.29 -42.17 -12.24
N LEU A 458 3.90 -43.27 -11.83
CA LEU A 458 5.12 -43.25 -11.00
C LEU A 458 6.30 -42.61 -11.75
N SER A 459 6.46 -42.94 -13.03
CA SER A 459 7.56 -42.39 -13.84
C SER A 459 7.37 -40.88 -14.07
N ILE A 460 6.15 -40.44 -14.39
CA ILE A 460 5.81 -39.02 -14.53
C ILE A 460 6.03 -38.27 -13.21
N ALA A 461 5.63 -38.85 -12.07
CA ALA A 461 5.85 -38.25 -10.75
C ALA A 461 7.34 -38.03 -10.45
N ILE A 462 8.19 -39.03 -10.74
CA ILE A 462 9.64 -38.94 -10.56
C ILE A 462 10.24 -37.84 -11.46
N ASP A 463 9.84 -37.77 -12.72
CA ASP A 463 10.36 -36.76 -13.65
C ASP A 463 9.93 -35.34 -13.25
N MET A 464 8.71 -35.17 -12.76
CA MET A 464 8.23 -33.89 -12.21
C MET A 464 8.98 -33.50 -10.93
N GLN A 465 9.22 -34.44 -10.02
CA GLN A 465 9.98 -34.19 -8.79
C GLN A 465 11.43 -33.78 -9.10
N LYS A 466 12.07 -34.40 -10.10
CA LYS A 466 13.39 -33.97 -10.60
C LYS A 466 13.36 -32.54 -11.11
N GLN A 467 12.37 -32.19 -11.94
CA GLN A 467 12.21 -30.81 -12.42
C GLN A 467 12.02 -29.80 -11.28
N VAL A 468 11.28 -30.15 -10.21
CA VAL A 468 11.15 -29.29 -9.03
C VAL A 468 12.52 -29.05 -8.38
N LEU A 469 13.34 -30.10 -8.24
CA LEU A 469 14.70 -29.95 -7.71
C LEU A 469 15.64 -29.17 -8.62
N ASP A 470 15.42 -29.16 -9.94
CA ASP A 470 16.18 -28.29 -10.83
C ASP A 470 15.78 -26.81 -10.67
N LEU A 471 14.52 -26.54 -10.33
CA LEU A 471 14.00 -25.18 -10.10
C LEU A 471 14.33 -24.63 -8.70
N LEU A 472 14.49 -25.49 -7.70
CA LEU A 472 14.73 -25.09 -6.31
C LEU A 472 16.23 -25.20 -5.95
N PRO A 473 17.02 -24.12 -5.96
CA PRO A 473 18.46 -24.22 -5.70
C PRO A 473 18.80 -24.81 -4.32
N PRO A 474 20.00 -25.39 -4.14
CA PRO A 474 20.44 -25.89 -2.84
C PRO A 474 20.35 -24.81 -1.75
N GLY A 475 19.51 -25.02 -0.75
CA GLY A 475 19.25 -24.05 0.33
C GLY A 475 17.86 -23.39 0.28
N HIS A 476 17.08 -23.62 -0.77
CA HIS A 476 15.67 -23.20 -0.78
C HIS A 476 14.89 -23.91 0.36
N PRO A 477 14.08 -23.18 1.16
CA PRO A 477 13.35 -23.74 2.29
C PRO A 477 12.51 -24.96 1.92
N ASP A 478 11.84 -24.95 0.78
CA ASP A 478 10.94 -26.05 0.39
C ASP A 478 11.63 -27.27 -0.24
N ARG A 479 12.93 -27.19 -0.56
CA ARG A 479 13.65 -28.25 -1.32
C ARG A 479 13.65 -29.60 -0.59
N HIS A 480 13.68 -29.60 0.74
CA HIS A 480 13.78 -30.82 1.53
C HIS A 480 12.52 -31.70 1.44
N TYR A 481 11.33 -31.11 1.29
CA TYR A 481 10.09 -31.87 1.11
C TYR A 481 10.10 -32.64 -0.21
N ASP A 482 10.49 -31.97 -1.30
CA ASP A 482 10.56 -32.60 -2.62
C ASP A 482 11.67 -33.64 -2.75
N LEU A 483 12.81 -33.44 -2.05
CA LEU A 483 13.85 -34.46 -1.92
C LEU A 483 13.29 -35.75 -1.29
N GLY A 484 12.54 -35.61 -0.18
CA GLY A 484 11.90 -36.75 0.47
C GLY A 484 10.91 -37.50 -0.42
N ASN A 485 10.06 -36.75 -1.13
CA ASN A 485 9.08 -37.32 -2.06
C ASN A 485 9.77 -38.05 -3.23
N LEU A 486 10.86 -37.49 -3.76
CA LEU A 486 11.66 -38.11 -4.81
C LEU A 486 12.31 -39.40 -4.31
N VAL A 487 12.93 -39.38 -3.12
CA VAL A 487 13.51 -40.59 -2.52
C VAL A 487 12.45 -41.68 -2.40
N ALA A 488 11.28 -41.38 -1.85
CA ALA A 488 10.20 -42.36 -1.71
C ALA A 488 9.77 -42.93 -3.08
N SER A 489 9.68 -42.09 -4.11
CA SER A 489 9.27 -42.50 -5.46
C SER A 489 10.34 -43.37 -6.15
N LEU A 490 11.62 -42.99 -6.05
CA LEU A 490 12.75 -43.76 -6.57
C LEU A 490 12.89 -45.11 -5.87
N TRP A 491 12.75 -45.15 -4.55
CA TRP A 491 12.79 -46.38 -3.77
C TRP A 491 11.66 -47.34 -4.15
N THR A 492 10.46 -46.77 -4.35
CA THR A 492 9.30 -47.52 -4.85
C THR A 492 9.60 -48.13 -6.23
N ARG A 493 10.17 -47.36 -7.16
CA ARG A 493 10.52 -47.86 -8.50
C ARG A 493 11.65 -48.90 -8.47
N TYR A 494 12.65 -48.72 -7.60
CA TYR A 494 13.69 -49.70 -7.36
C TYR A 494 13.12 -51.04 -6.91
N ASN A 495 12.21 -51.04 -5.94
CA ASN A 495 11.59 -52.28 -5.44
C ASN A 495 10.78 -53.01 -6.52
N LEU A 496 10.19 -52.29 -7.46
CA LEU A 496 9.42 -52.87 -8.56
C LEU A 496 10.29 -53.43 -9.68
N LEU A 497 11.35 -52.71 -10.04
CA LEU A 497 12.09 -52.93 -11.30
C LEU A 497 13.54 -53.36 -11.10
N GLY A 498 14.07 -53.31 -9.88
CA GLY A 498 15.48 -53.60 -9.57
C GLY A 498 16.46 -52.57 -10.13
N SER A 499 16.02 -51.34 -10.40
CA SER A 499 16.83 -50.28 -11.03
C SER A 499 17.93 -49.77 -10.11
N GLN A 500 19.16 -50.25 -10.28
CA GLN A 500 20.30 -49.84 -9.45
C GLN A 500 20.57 -48.33 -9.50
N ALA A 501 20.32 -47.68 -10.64
CA ALA A 501 20.45 -46.23 -10.79
C ALA A 501 19.47 -45.46 -9.88
N ASP A 502 18.26 -45.99 -9.66
CA ASP A 502 17.30 -45.36 -8.76
C ASP A 502 17.72 -45.49 -7.29
N LEU A 503 18.33 -46.62 -6.92
CA LEU A 503 18.87 -46.83 -5.57
C LEU A 503 20.04 -45.89 -5.29
N GLU A 504 20.96 -45.75 -6.23
CA GLU A 504 22.11 -44.84 -6.11
C GLU A 504 21.65 -43.39 -5.98
N LEU A 505 20.73 -42.95 -6.84
CA LEU A 505 20.17 -41.60 -6.81
C LEU A 505 19.38 -41.33 -5.51
N ALA A 506 18.56 -42.28 -5.06
CA ALA A 506 17.83 -42.15 -3.80
C ALA A 506 18.80 -42.02 -2.61
N THR A 507 19.89 -42.79 -2.60
CA THR A 507 20.90 -42.74 -1.54
C THR A 507 21.65 -41.42 -1.52
N ASP A 508 21.99 -40.86 -2.69
CA ASP A 508 22.62 -39.55 -2.80
C ASP A 508 21.69 -38.43 -2.27
N MET A 509 20.43 -38.44 -2.70
CA MET A 509 19.45 -37.44 -2.24
C MET A 509 19.16 -37.56 -0.73
N GLN A 510 19.12 -38.78 -0.19
CA GLN A 510 18.98 -39.02 1.25
C GLN A 510 20.14 -38.40 2.04
N LYS A 511 21.38 -38.53 1.55
CA LYS A 511 22.56 -37.89 2.18
C LYS A 511 22.44 -36.37 2.17
N GLN A 512 22.00 -35.78 1.06
CA GLN A 512 21.78 -34.32 0.98
C GLN A 512 20.73 -33.81 1.98
N VAL A 513 19.71 -34.62 2.30
CA VAL A 513 18.72 -34.28 3.34
C VAL A 513 19.35 -34.37 4.73
N LEU A 514 20.09 -35.45 5.03
CA LEU A 514 20.71 -35.67 6.33
C LEU A 514 21.82 -34.66 6.66
N ASP A 515 22.65 -34.29 5.68
CA ASP A 515 23.75 -33.33 5.84
C ASP A 515 23.27 -31.90 6.14
N LYS A 516 21.98 -31.60 5.91
CA LYS A 516 21.40 -30.26 6.09
C LYS A 516 20.45 -30.11 7.28
N LEU A 517 20.14 -31.18 8.01
CA LEU A 517 19.33 -31.08 9.21
C LEU A 517 20.19 -30.46 10.33
N PRO A 518 19.89 -29.24 10.81
CA PRO A 518 20.51 -28.77 12.05
C PRO A 518 20.07 -29.72 13.17
N GLY A 519 20.94 -29.94 14.17
CA GLY A 519 20.76 -30.97 15.21
C GLY A 519 19.58 -30.76 16.19
N SER A 520 18.46 -30.18 15.76
CA SER A 520 17.27 -30.00 16.55
C SER A 520 16.44 -31.30 16.64
N GLN A 521 15.72 -31.48 17.73
CA GLN A 521 14.85 -32.65 17.96
C GLN A 521 13.71 -32.75 16.92
N ALA A 522 13.28 -31.62 16.35
CA ALA A 522 12.23 -31.59 15.31
C ALA A 522 12.75 -32.14 13.97
N ASP A 523 14.00 -31.83 13.64
CA ASP A 523 14.69 -32.30 12.43
C ASP A 523 14.99 -33.80 12.52
N LEU A 524 15.36 -34.28 13.71
CA LEU A 524 15.49 -35.71 14.00
C LEU A 524 14.14 -36.44 13.88
N ASN A 525 13.05 -35.84 14.39
CA ASN A 525 11.71 -36.41 14.26
C ASN A 525 11.21 -36.43 12.80
N LEU A 526 11.59 -35.43 11.99
CA LEU A 526 11.28 -35.40 10.56
C LEU A 526 12.06 -36.48 9.80
N ALA A 527 13.37 -36.63 10.05
CA ALA A 527 14.18 -37.70 9.50
C ALA A 527 13.64 -39.08 9.90
N ILE A 528 13.31 -39.29 11.18
CA ILE A 528 12.69 -40.53 11.68
C ILE A 528 11.33 -40.78 11.04
N LYS A 529 10.51 -39.74 10.81
CA LYS A 529 9.20 -39.89 10.15
C LYS A 529 9.34 -40.25 8.67
N MET A 530 10.29 -39.64 7.97
CA MET A 530 10.59 -39.96 6.57
C MET A 530 11.17 -41.39 6.45
N GLN A 531 12.04 -41.77 7.39
CA GLN A 531 12.59 -43.13 7.47
C GLN A 531 11.51 -44.16 7.85
N LYS A 532 10.60 -43.83 8.76
CA LYS A 532 9.42 -44.65 9.08
C LYS A 532 8.48 -44.78 7.89
N GLN A 533 8.23 -43.72 7.12
CA GLN A 533 7.42 -43.83 5.90
C GLN A 533 8.06 -44.75 4.86
N VAL A 534 9.39 -44.78 4.75
CA VAL A 534 10.10 -45.74 3.88
C VAL A 534 10.03 -47.17 4.46
N LEU A 535 10.14 -47.33 5.78
CA LEU A 535 10.11 -48.63 6.47
C LEU A 535 8.71 -49.25 6.59
N ASP A 536 7.66 -48.44 6.78
CA ASP A 536 6.26 -48.85 6.89
C ASP A 536 5.68 -49.30 5.53
N LEU A 537 6.37 -49.01 4.42
CA LEU A 537 6.04 -49.47 3.07
C LEU A 537 6.69 -50.81 2.70
N ARG A 538 7.29 -51.53 3.68
CA ARG A 538 7.92 -52.85 3.49
C ARG A 538 6.88 -53.94 3.22
N PRO A 539 7.00 -54.74 2.14
CA PRO A 539 6.31 -56.02 2.03
C PRO A 539 6.92 -57.05 3.01
N PRO A 540 6.13 -57.95 3.65
CA PRO A 540 6.68 -58.94 4.57
C PRO A 540 7.64 -59.88 3.83
N GLY A 541 8.91 -59.97 4.26
CA GLY A 541 9.83 -61.03 3.84
C GLY A 541 11.25 -60.64 3.39
N HIS A 542 11.65 -59.37 3.35
CA HIS A 542 13.01 -58.99 2.93
C HIS A 542 13.95 -58.74 4.14
N PRO A 543 15.27 -59.06 4.12
CA PRO A 543 16.17 -58.90 5.27
C PRO A 543 16.28 -57.49 5.86
N ASP A 544 16.68 -57.44 7.14
CA ASP A 544 16.73 -56.26 8.00
C ASP A 544 17.84 -55.28 7.56
N LEU A 545 17.44 -54.08 7.12
CA LEU A 545 18.36 -53.01 6.70
C LEU A 545 18.98 -52.25 7.88
N GLY A 546 18.68 -52.64 9.13
CA GLY A 546 19.29 -52.04 10.33
C GLY A 546 20.81 -52.02 10.34
N GLN A 547 21.49 -52.80 9.50
CA GLN A 547 22.96 -52.82 9.40
C GLN A 547 23.56 -51.84 8.37
N ILE A 548 22.78 -51.30 7.42
CA ILE A 548 23.30 -50.35 6.41
C ILE A 548 23.17 -48.89 6.91
N TRP A 549 22.30 -48.64 7.87
CA TRP A 549 21.92 -47.30 8.34
C TRP A 549 22.30 -47.03 9.79
N ASN A 550 23.45 -47.54 10.25
CA ASN A 550 24.00 -47.17 11.56
C ASN A 550 24.34 -45.67 11.58
N LEU A 551 23.38 -44.86 12.03
CA LEU A 551 23.66 -43.58 12.68
C LEU A 551 23.79 -43.86 14.20
N PRO A 552 24.75 -43.23 14.89
CA PRO A 552 24.92 -43.37 16.35
C PRO A 552 23.72 -42.83 17.15
#